data_AF-A0A261DAE3-F1
#
_entry.id   AF-A0A261DAE3-F1
#
_cell.length_a   1.000
_cell.length_b   1.000
_cell.length_c   1.000
_cell.angle_alpha   90.00
_cell.angle_beta   90.00
_cell.angle_gamma   90.00
#
_symmetry.space_group_name_H-M   'P 1'
#
loop_
_entity.id
_entity.type
_entity.pdbx_description
1 polymer ?
#
loop_
_entity_poly.entity_id
_entity_poly.type
_entity_poly.pdbx_seq_one_letter_code
_entity_poly.pdbx_strand_id
1 'polypeptide(L)' 'MYSLYFTSDACKDFKKIKKSPLQKQIYKLLEIISNDPFQNPPPFKKLRGMYLGAYSRRVNLQHRLFYEVDSR' A
#
# COMPACT_ATOMS: atom_id res chain seq x y z
N MET A 1 13.43 0.95 -8.59
CA MET A 1 12.82 -0.30 -8.10
C MET A 1 13.13 -0.41 -6.61
N TYR A 2 12.07 -0.47 -5.80
CA TYR A 2 12.08 -0.42 -4.35
C TYR A 2 11.86 -1.83 -3.77
N SER A 3 12.43 -2.08 -2.60
CA SER A 3 12.19 -3.32 -1.85
C SER A 3 10.98 -3.15 -0.94
N LEU A 4 10.08 -4.13 -0.94
CA LEU A 4 8.88 -4.10 -0.10
C LEU A 4 9.14 -4.86 1.21
N TYR A 5 8.91 -4.17 2.32
CA TYR A 5 8.90 -4.76 3.66
C TYR A 5 7.51 -4.66 4.26
N PHE A 6 7.09 -5.70 4.98
CA PHE A 6 5.75 -5.78 5.55
C PHE A 6 5.82 -5.80 7.07
N THR A 7 4.98 -4.99 7.71
CA THR A 7 4.82 -5.01 9.17
C THR A 7 4.10 -6.28 9.61
N SER A 8 4.19 -6.59 10.91
CA SER A 8 3.44 -7.70 11.52
C SER A 8 1.93 -7.56 11.31
N ASP A 9 1.41 -6.34 11.34
CA ASP A 9 -0.03 -6.09 11.14
C ASP A 9 -0.44 -6.23 9.68
N ALA A 10 0.39 -5.75 8.74
CA ALA A 10 0.18 -6.01 7.32
C ALA A 10 0.16 -7.52 7.02
N CYS A 11 1.02 -8.30 7.67
CA CYS A 11 1.00 -9.76 7.55
C CYS A 11 -0.30 -10.39 8.06
N LYS A 12 -0.88 -9.87 9.16
CA LYS A 12 -2.17 -10.35 9.69
C LYS A 12 -3.31 -10.04 8.71
N ASP A 13 -3.34 -8.82 8.16
CA ASP A 13 -4.35 -8.43 7.17
C ASP A 13 -4.22 -9.22 5.88
N PHE A 14 -2.99 -9.53 5.47
CA PHE A 14 -2.73 -10.34 4.29
C PHE A 14 -3.36 -11.74 4.37
N LYS A 15 -3.42 -12.35 5.57
CA LYS A 15 -4.11 -13.63 5.77
C LYS A 15 -5.61 -13.55 5.43
N LYS A 16 -6.25 -12.40 5.70
CA LYS A 16 -7.66 -12.16 5.36
C LYS A 16 -7.80 -11.81 3.87
N ILE A 17 -6.90 -10.99 3.34
CA ILE A 17 -6.88 -10.56 1.94
C ILE A 17 -6.69 -11.76 1.00
N LYS A 18 -5.85 -12.74 1.34
CA LYS A 18 -5.63 -13.94 0.51
C LYS A 18 -6.91 -14.73 0.20
N LYS A 19 -7.92 -14.63 1.07
CA LYS A 19 -9.22 -15.31 0.89
C LYS A 19 -10.28 -14.41 0.24
N SER A 20 -9.91 -13.18 -0.13
CA SER A 20 -10.81 -12.14 -0.61
C SER A 20 -10.55 -11.82 -2.09
N PRO A 21 -11.56 -11.39 -2.85
CA PRO A 21 -11.38 -10.93 -4.24
C PRO A 21 -10.44 -9.71 -4.36
N LEU A 22 -10.18 -8.99 -3.25
CA LEU A 22 -9.29 -7.82 -3.22
C LEU A 22 -7.82 -8.16 -3.44
N GLN A 23 -7.45 -9.43 -3.31
CA GLN A 23 -6.07 -9.91 -3.46
C GLN A 23 -5.42 -9.43 -4.76
N LYS A 24 -6.12 -9.60 -5.90
CA LYS A 24 -5.60 -9.23 -7.22
C LYS A 24 -5.28 -7.73 -7.32
N GLN A 25 -6.14 -6.90 -6.75
CA GLN A 25 -5.97 -5.44 -6.80
C GLN A 25 -4.85 -4.97 -5.88
N ILE A 26 -4.68 -5.62 -4.73
CA ILE A 26 -3.58 -5.33 -3.81
C ILE A 26 -2.23 -5.70 -4.41
N TYR A 27 -2.11 -6.87 -5.07
CA TYR A 27 -0.86 -7.23 -5.73
C TYR A 27 -0.46 -6.24 -6.84
N LYS A 28 -1.43 -5.80 -7.66
CA LYS A 28 -1.17 -4.74 -8.66
C LYS A 28 -0.66 -3.45 -8.01
N LEU A 29 -1.23 -3.04 -6.88
CA LEU A 29 -0.76 -1.85 -6.16
C LEU A 29 0.65 -2.06 -5.59
N LEU A 30 0.98 -3.25 -5.09
CA LEU A 30 2.32 -3.56 -4.61
C LEU A 30 3.35 -3.54 -5.74
N GLU A 31 3.02 -4.08 -6.91
CA GLU A 31 3.89 -3.99 -8.11
C GLU A 31 4.17 -2.53 -8.47
N ILE A 32 3.12 -1.70 -8.53
CA ILE A 32 3.26 -0.26 -8.78
C ILE A 32 4.18 0.39 -7.74
N ILE A 33 3.95 0.13 -6.45
CA ILE A 33 4.76 0.72 -5.37
C ILE A 33 6.22 0.26 -5.45
N SER A 34 6.46 -1.00 -5.80
CA SER A 34 7.82 -1.53 -5.97
C SER A 34 8.54 -0.93 -7.19
N ASN A 35 7.82 -0.53 -8.23
CA ASN A 35 8.42 0.16 -9.37
C ASN A 35 8.64 1.64 -9.06
N ASP A 36 7.57 2.35 -8.72
CA ASP A 36 7.56 3.74 -8.33
C ASP A 36 6.45 4.01 -7.27
N PRO A 37 6.83 4.25 -6.00
CA PRO A 37 5.88 4.50 -4.92
C PRO A 37 5.09 5.79 -5.11
N PHE A 38 5.55 6.72 -5.93
CA PHE A 38 4.89 7.99 -6.22
C PHE A 38 4.21 8.01 -7.60
N GLN A 39 4.07 6.86 -8.25
CA GLN A 39 3.42 6.77 -9.54
C GLN A 39 1.97 7.26 -9.47
N ASN A 40 1.57 8.09 -10.42
CA ASN A 40 0.21 8.54 -10.63
C ASN A 40 -0.08 8.66 -12.14
N PRO A 41 -1.09 7.96 -12.70
CA PRO A 41 -2.06 7.07 -12.05
C PRO A 41 -1.52 5.65 -11.73
N PRO A 42 -2.13 4.93 -10.76
CA PRO A 42 -3.29 5.30 -9.93
C PRO A 42 -2.95 6.29 -8.80
N PRO A 43 -3.93 7.06 -8.29
CA PRO A 43 -3.67 8.12 -7.33
C PRO A 43 -3.28 7.59 -5.94
N PHE A 44 -2.45 8.37 -5.26
CA PHE A 44 -2.09 8.17 -3.86
C PHE A 44 -2.29 9.47 -3.07
N LYS A 45 -2.38 9.36 -1.75
CA LYS A 45 -2.50 10.51 -0.85
C LYS A 45 -1.42 10.45 0.22
N LYS A 46 -0.65 11.53 0.38
CA LYS A 46 0.25 11.71 1.52
C LYS A 46 -0.58 12.02 2.77
N LEU A 47 -0.32 11.30 3.85
CA LEU A 47 -1.00 11.44 5.13
C LEU A 47 -0.35 12.54 5.97
N ARG A 48 -1.12 13.06 6.94
CA ARG A 48 -0.74 14.16 7.83
C ARG A 48 -1.06 13.79 9.28
N GLY A 49 -0.52 14.53 10.24
CA GLY A 49 -0.75 14.32 11.68
C GLY A 49 0.07 13.15 12.22
N MET A 50 -0.54 12.25 12.97
CA MET A 50 0.14 11.09 13.56
C MET A 50 0.78 10.15 12.53
N TYR A 51 0.26 10.14 11.30
CA TYR A 51 0.76 9.35 10.16
C TYR A 51 1.61 10.19 9.20
N LEU A 52 2.30 11.21 9.70
CA LEU A 52 3.17 12.05 8.88
C LEU A 52 4.25 11.19 8.22
N GLY A 53 4.36 11.27 6.90
CA GLY A 53 5.34 10.49 6.12
C GLY A 53 4.78 9.20 5.52
N ALA A 54 3.60 8.76 5.95
CA ALA A 54 2.91 7.65 5.33
C ALA A 54 2.05 8.10 4.13
N TYR A 55 1.76 7.13 3.27
CA TYR A 55 0.99 7.27 2.06
C TYR A 55 -0.17 6.27 2.06
N SER A 56 -1.27 6.64 1.41
CA SER A 56 -2.44 5.81 1.26
C SER A 56 -2.82 5.71 -0.21
N ARG A 57 -3.02 4.47 -0.70
CA ARG A 57 -3.60 4.16 -2.02
C ARG A 57 -4.96 3.48 -1.85
N ARG A 58 -5.86 3.71 -2.80
CA ARG A 58 -7.22 3.16 -2.75
C ARG A 58 -7.25 1.77 -3.38
N VAL A 59 -7.73 0.78 -2.62
CA VAL A 59 -8.00 -0.56 -3.16
C VAL A 59 -9.41 -0.59 -3.72
N ASN A 60 -10.39 -0.13 -2.92
CA ASN A 60 -11.77 0.07 -3.36
C ASN A 60 -12.42 1.23 -2.57
N LEU A 61 -13.76 1.35 -2.57
CA LEU A 61 -14.43 2.44 -1.88
C LEU A 61 -14.13 2.46 -0.36
N GLN A 62 -14.00 1.29 0.27
CA GLN A 62 -13.86 1.11 1.72
C GLN A 62 -12.42 0.89 2.18
N HIS A 63 -11.61 0.18 1.39
CA HIS A 63 -10.29 -0.29 1.78
C HIS A 63 -9.17 0.53 1.14
N ARG A 64 -8.12 0.76 1.94
CA ARG A 64 -6.93 1.51 1.56
C ARG A 64 -5.69 0.70 1.94
N LEU A 65 -4.68 0.80 1.09
CA LEU A 65 -3.35 0.28 1.35
C LEU A 65 -2.50 1.44 1.87
N PHE A 66 -1.97 1.26 3.08
CA PHE A 66 -1.09 2.21 3.73
C PHE A 66 0.36 1.73 3.58
N TYR A 67 1.26 2.65 3.25
CA TYR A 67 2.69 2.35 3.12
C TYR A 67 3.53 3.57 3.46
N GLU A 68 4.77 3.32 3.82
CA GLU A 68 5.80 4.34 4.02
C GLU A 68 6.90 4.11 2.97
N VAL A 69 7.61 5.18 2.63
CA VAL A 69 8.77 5.10 1.74
C VAL A 69 9.96 5.53 2.59
N ASP A 70 10.87 4.58 2.85
CA ASP A 70 12.12 4.91 3.51
C ASP A 70 13.03 5.63 2.49
N SER A 71 13.52 6.81 2.87
CA SER A 71 14.34 7.67 2.02
C SER A 71 15.80 7.73 2.50
N ARG A 72 16.22 6.72 3.27
CA ARG A 72 17.60 6.56 3.73
C ARG A 72 18.43 5.72 2.78
#